data_AF-A0A959HZA0-F1
#
_entry.id   AF-A0A959HZA0-F1
#
_cell.length_a   1.000
_cell.length_b   1.000
_cell.length_c   1.000
_cell.angle_alpha   90.00
_cell.angle_beta   90.00
_cell.angle_gamma   90.00
#
_symmetry.space_group_name_H-M   'P 1'
#
loop_
_entity.id
_entity.type
_entity.pdbx_description
1 polymer ?
#
loop_
_entity_poly.entity_id
_entity_poly.type
_entity_poly.pdbx_seq_one_letter_code
_entity_poly.pdbx_strand_id
1 'polypeptide(L)'
;DYSNTPNTCDGCHTQDYTQSVNPNHQALGFPMDCESCHTTAPGWMPATFGIHDDYYVLNGAHAAIATDCAACHNGDYNSTPNTCAGCHTDDYNQTTNPNHAAAQFPVDCQSCHTESGWIPATFDHDGLYFPIYSGKHDGEWSECTDCHTNPSNYAVYSCTNCHSNPQTDNEHAGVGGYVYDNTACLACHPTGDADAVFDHNMTAFPLTGGHTTADCLDCHAAGYAGTSTECASCHTTDFNQTANPNHNALGLPTDCAACHTTGPGWNPANFDIHNDYYTLNGAHAAAANDCAGCHNGDYNNTPNTCAGCHTEDYNQTTNPNHQAGQFPVDCESCHTETAWAPSSFDHNAIYPFTGAHVVIANDCAACHNGNYNNTPNTCDGCHTQDYSQSVNPNHQALGFPTDCASCHTTTPDWMPADFTIHNNYYVLNGAHAVIATDCATCHNGDYNNTPNTCAGCHTDDYNQTTNPNHAVAQFPTDCQNCHSETAWIPSTFDHDGMYFPIYSGKHEGEWNNCTECHTSAGNFAAFSCIDCHEHDTPSDLLDKHDGVSGYVYQSNACYACHPTGQD
;
A
#
# COMPACT_ATOMS: atom_id res chain seq x y z
N ASP A 1 -64.68 48.98 68.30
CA ASP A 1 -64.14 49.38 66.99
C ASP A 1 -63.69 48.10 66.31
N TYR A 2 -64.57 47.49 65.50
CA TYR A 2 -64.35 46.20 64.83
C TYR A 2 -63.94 46.38 63.37
N SER A 3 -63.49 47.58 63.02
CA SER A 3 -63.19 48.00 61.65
C SER A 3 -61.99 47.25 61.03
N ASN A 4 -61.20 46.53 61.83
CA ASN A 4 -60.01 45.78 61.41
C ASN A 4 -60.05 44.26 61.71
N THR A 5 -61.21 43.67 62.02
CA THR A 5 -61.28 42.20 62.20
C THR A 5 -61.31 41.52 60.82
N PRO A 6 -60.37 40.61 60.50
CA PRO A 6 -60.38 39.89 59.23
C PRO A 6 -61.68 39.10 59.04
N ASN A 7 -62.19 39.05 57.81
CA ASN A 7 -63.42 38.34 57.46
C ASN A 7 -63.18 37.03 56.69
N THR A 8 -61.93 36.57 56.63
CA THR A 8 -61.53 35.30 56.03
C THR A 8 -60.99 34.35 57.10
N CYS A 9 -61.10 33.04 56.87
CA CYS A 9 -60.60 32.02 57.80
C CYS A 9 -59.11 32.22 58.11
N ASP A 10 -58.29 32.36 57.08
CA ASP A 10 -56.84 32.54 57.16
C ASP A 10 -56.47 33.81 57.92
N GLY A 11 -57.24 34.88 57.77
CA GLY A 11 -57.02 36.15 58.48
C GLY A 11 -57.23 36.05 59.99
N CYS A 12 -58.14 35.18 60.45
CA CYS A 12 -58.40 34.94 61.87
C CYS A 12 -57.57 33.79 62.45
N HIS A 13 -57.21 32.79 61.64
CA HIS A 13 -56.62 31.52 62.07
C HIS A 13 -55.21 31.26 61.49
N THR A 14 -54.47 32.30 61.10
CA THR A 14 -53.10 32.17 60.57
C THR A 14 -52.18 31.41 61.53
N GLN A 15 -52.34 31.64 62.85
CA GLN A 15 -51.56 30.96 63.87
C GLN A 15 -51.87 29.45 63.90
N ASP A 16 -53.15 29.06 63.84
CA ASP A 16 -53.56 27.66 63.83
C ASP A 16 -53.05 26.93 62.58
N TYR A 17 -53.09 27.61 61.41
CA TYR A 17 -52.53 27.10 60.16
C TYR A 17 -51.01 26.84 60.27
N THR A 18 -50.25 27.83 60.73
CA THR A 18 -48.77 27.75 60.83
C THR A 18 -48.27 26.86 61.95
N GLN A 19 -49.08 26.62 62.99
CA GLN A 19 -48.73 25.73 64.12
C GLN A 19 -49.24 24.30 63.93
N SER A 20 -49.96 24.02 62.85
CA SER A 20 -50.36 22.65 62.54
C SER A 20 -49.13 21.77 62.28
N VAL A 21 -49.12 20.58 62.89
CA VAL A 21 -47.98 19.65 62.82
C VAL A 21 -48.37 18.28 62.25
N ASN A 22 -49.66 17.98 62.11
CA ASN A 22 -50.13 16.68 61.64
C ASN A 22 -51.56 16.74 61.05
N PRO A 23 -51.71 16.92 59.74
CA PRO A 23 -50.64 17.27 58.80
C PRO A 23 -50.09 18.69 59.06
N ASN A 24 -48.81 18.91 58.76
CA ASN A 24 -48.21 20.23 58.78
C ASN A 24 -48.61 20.99 57.52
N HIS A 25 -49.62 21.86 57.64
CA HIS A 25 -50.21 22.56 56.51
C HIS A 25 -49.19 23.45 55.80
N GLN A 26 -48.26 24.05 56.54
CA GLN A 26 -47.21 24.89 55.98
C GLN A 26 -46.14 24.08 55.23
N ALA A 27 -45.70 22.95 55.81
CA ALA A 27 -44.69 22.10 55.19
C ALA A 27 -45.20 21.37 53.93
N LEU A 28 -46.48 20.99 53.93
CA LEU A 28 -47.14 20.34 52.79
C LEU A 28 -47.71 21.34 51.78
N GLY A 29 -47.65 22.65 52.05
CA GLY A 29 -48.08 23.70 51.13
C GLY A 29 -49.58 23.71 50.86
N PHE A 30 -50.41 23.37 51.86
CA PHE A 30 -51.85 23.36 51.69
C PHE A 30 -52.42 24.76 51.39
N PRO A 31 -53.54 24.84 50.66
CA PRO A 31 -54.18 26.12 50.40
C PRO A 31 -54.75 26.72 51.70
N MET A 32 -54.77 28.06 51.77
CA MET A 32 -55.35 28.79 52.92
C MET A 32 -56.88 28.92 52.84
N ASP A 33 -57.53 28.26 51.87
CA ASP A 33 -58.98 28.24 51.70
C ASP A 33 -59.65 27.17 52.58
N CYS A 34 -59.51 27.29 53.90
CA CYS A 34 -59.84 26.24 54.89
C CYS A 34 -61.13 25.41 54.64
N GLU A 35 -62.17 26.02 54.09
CA GLU A 35 -63.46 25.40 53.76
C GLU A 35 -63.38 24.32 52.66
N SER A 36 -62.30 24.27 51.88
CA SER A 36 -62.02 23.22 50.89
C SER A 36 -61.74 21.86 51.53
N CYS A 37 -61.23 21.87 52.76
CA CYS A 37 -60.82 20.68 53.49
C CYS A 37 -61.58 20.50 54.81
N HIS A 38 -62.05 21.55 55.47
CA HIS A 38 -62.70 21.50 56.78
C HIS A 38 -64.18 21.86 56.72
N THR A 39 -65.03 21.10 57.43
CA THR A 39 -66.45 21.46 57.59
C THR A 39 -66.60 22.55 58.65
N THR A 40 -67.50 23.51 58.45
CA THR A 40 -67.81 24.56 59.46
C THR A 40 -69.11 24.29 60.22
N ALA A 41 -69.87 23.27 59.81
CA ALA A 41 -71.06 22.76 60.49
C ALA A 41 -71.13 21.22 60.35
N PRO A 42 -71.27 20.43 61.44
CA PRO A 42 -71.48 20.83 62.83
C PRO A 42 -70.19 21.23 63.60
N GLY A 43 -69.01 21.15 62.98
CA GLY A 43 -67.72 21.55 63.57
C GLY A 43 -66.56 21.30 62.60
N TRP A 44 -65.34 21.67 62.99
CA TRP A 44 -64.11 21.67 62.15
C TRP A 44 -63.64 20.30 61.62
N MET A 45 -64.28 19.21 62.05
CA MET A 45 -63.94 17.84 61.72
C MET A 45 -65.19 17.05 61.32
N PRO A 46 -65.07 16.03 60.45
CA PRO A 46 -63.82 15.54 59.83
C PRO A 46 -63.28 16.48 58.74
N ALA A 47 -61.97 16.43 58.50
CA ALA A 47 -61.39 17.03 57.31
C ALA A 47 -61.58 16.07 56.13
N THR A 48 -61.91 16.60 54.95
CA THR A 48 -61.99 15.85 53.70
C THR A 48 -60.81 16.19 52.82
N PHE A 49 -60.18 15.19 52.21
CA PHE A 49 -59.05 15.40 51.32
C PHE A 49 -59.43 14.96 49.90
N GLY A 50 -60.09 15.85 49.16
CA GLY A 50 -60.57 15.58 47.79
C GLY A 50 -59.45 15.37 46.76
N ILE A 51 -58.19 15.61 47.15
CA ILE A 51 -56.99 15.45 46.33
C ILE A 51 -56.18 14.20 46.69
N HIS A 52 -56.71 13.29 47.52
CA HIS A 52 -56.00 12.07 47.95
C HIS A 52 -55.48 11.25 46.76
N ASP A 53 -56.34 11.06 45.75
CA ASP A 53 -56.05 10.24 44.57
C ASP A 53 -54.96 10.86 43.67
N ASP A 54 -54.61 12.14 43.86
CA ASP A 54 -53.46 12.76 43.17
C ASP A 54 -52.12 12.22 43.71
N TYR A 55 -52.11 11.60 44.89
CA TYR A 55 -50.92 11.07 45.56
C TYR A 55 -50.90 9.53 45.62
N TYR A 56 -52.05 8.91 45.89
CA TYR A 56 -52.22 7.46 45.88
C TYR A 56 -53.68 7.10 45.64
N VAL A 57 -53.99 6.47 44.52
CA VAL A 57 -55.38 6.08 44.18
C VAL A 57 -55.78 4.84 44.97
N LEU A 58 -56.90 4.91 45.69
CA LEU A 58 -57.39 3.78 46.50
C LEU A 58 -58.18 2.80 45.63
N ASN A 59 -57.47 1.80 45.11
CA ASN A 59 -58.02 0.75 44.25
C ASN A 59 -58.01 -0.63 44.94
N GLY A 60 -58.79 -1.58 44.41
CA GLY A 60 -58.80 -2.96 44.87
C GLY A 60 -59.11 -3.10 46.36
N ALA A 61 -58.25 -3.80 47.10
CA ALA A 61 -58.36 -3.99 48.54
C ALA A 61 -58.23 -2.68 49.32
N HIS A 62 -57.47 -1.70 48.82
CA HIS A 62 -57.32 -0.39 49.48
C HIS A 62 -58.62 0.44 49.44
N ALA A 63 -59.46 0.25 48.42
CA ALA A 63 -60.78 0.90 48.36
C ALA A 63 -61.69 0.49 49.54
N ALA A 64 -61.50 -0.72 50.09
CA ALA A 64 -62.30 -1.22 51.22
C ALA A 64 -61.99 -0.50 52.55
N ILE A 65 -60.81 0.12 52.67
CA ILE A 65 -60.36 0.85 53.86
C ILE A 65 -60.26 2.36 53.61
N ALA A 66 -60.85 2.87 52.52
CA ALA A 66 -60.70 4.27 52.12
C ALA A 66 -61.21 5.30 53.15
N THR A 67 -62.10 4.89 54.04
CA THR A 67 -62.60 5.74 55.14
C THR A 67 -61.85 5.54 56.46
N ASP A 68 -60.93 4.58 56.53
CA ASP A 68 -60.10 4.32 57.71
C ASP A 68 -58.70 4.91 57.51
N CYS A 69 -58.61 6.23 57.64
CA CYS A 69 -57.36 6.96 57.45
C CYS A 69 -56.25 6.45 58.39
N ALA A 70 -56.60 5.95 59.58
CA ALA A 70 -55.62 5.44 60.53
C ALA A 70 -54.97 4.14 60.07
N ALA A 71 -55.66 3.30 59.29
CA ALA A 71 -55.12 2.07 58.74
C ALA A 71 -53.91 2.31 57.80
N CYS A 72 -53.92 3.43 57.07
CA CYS A 72 -52.85 3.77 56.13
C CYS A 72 -51.82 4.72 56.76
N HIS A 73 -52.29 5.75 57.46
CA HIS A 73 -51.42 6.81 57.97
C HIS A 73 -50.82 6.49 59.34
N ASN A 74 -51.35 5.51 60.08
CA ASN A 74 -50.94 5.18 61.45
C ASN A 74 -50.89 6.40 62.39
N GLY A 75 -51.73 7.41 62.11
CA GLY A 75 -51.78 8.66 62.86
C GLY A 75 -50.73 9.70 62.47
N ASP A 76 -49.89 9.49 61.45
CA ASP A 76 -48.96 10.48 60.88
C ASP A 76 -49.27 10.75 59.40
N TYR A 77 -49.73 11.96 59.11
CA TYR A 77 -50.15 12.41 57.79
C TYR A 77 -49.06 13.21 57.05
N ASN A 78 -47.83 13.28 57.59
CA ASN A 78 -46.74 14.03 56.97
C ASN A 78 -45.83 13.19 56.07
N SER A 79 -45.67 11.89 56.37
CA SER A 79 -44.66 11.04 55.71
C SER A 79 -45.15 9.63 55.39
N THR A 80 -46.44 9.47 55.09
CA THR A 80 -47.00 8.18 54.69
C THR A 80 -46.42 7.75 53.34
N PRO A 81 -45.81 6.56 53.23
CA PRO A 81 -45.30 6.05 51.97
C PRO A 81 -46.43 5.83 50.95
N ASN A 82 -46.10 5.95 49.67
CA ASN A 82 -47.03 5.70 48.55
C ASN A 82 -46.56 4.56 47.63
N THR A 83 -45.63 3.73 48.09
CA THR A 83 -45.15 2.53 47.39
C THR A 83 -45.57 1.28 48.16
N CYS A 84 -45.80 0.17 47.44
CA CYS A 84 -46.18 -1.10 48.06
C CYS A 84 -45.20 -1.52 49.14
N ALA A 85 -43.91 -1.55 48.81
CA ALA A 85 -42.86 -1.90 49.77
C ALA A 85 -42.85 -0.95 50.98
N GLY A 86 -43.10 0.34 50.79
CA GLY A 86 -43.15 1.31 51.88
C GLY A 86 -44.17 0.97 52.96
N CYS A 87 -45.31 0.37 52.59
CA CYS A 87 -46.37 -0.03 53.52
C CYS A 87 -46.34 -1.52 53.89
N HIS A 88 -45.96 -2.39 52.95
CA HIS A 88 -46.04 -3.85 53.05
C HIS A 88 -44.67 -4.55 53.18
N THR A 89 -43.65 -3.86 53.69
CA THR A 89 -42.33 -4.46 53.98
C THR A 89 -42.45 -5.64 54.95
N ASP A 90 -43.34 -5.54 55.95
CA ASP A 90 -43.52 -6.61 56.93
C ASP A 90 -44.15 -7.86 56.30
N ASP A 91 -45.15 -7.69 55.42
CA ASP A 91 -45.76 -8.79 54.65
C ASP A 91 -44.71 -9.47 53.76
N TYR A 92 -43.89 -8.66 53.06
CA TYR A 92 -42.78 -9.13 52.23
C TYR A 92 -41.79 -9.99 53.04
N ASN A 93 -41.36 -9.52 54.22
CA ASN A 93 -40.38 -10.20 55.06
C ASN A 93 -40.93 -11.45 55.76
N GLN A 94 -42.24 -11.51 56.02
CA GLN A 94 -42.88 -12.62 56.73
C GLN A 94 -43.32 -13.76 55.80
N THR A 95 -43.30 -13.56 54.48
CA THR A 95 -43.66 -14.63 53.54
C THR A 95 -42.60 -15.73 53.58
N THR A 96 -43.02 -16.99 53.72
CA THR A 96 -42.12 -18.16 53.80
C THR A 96 -42.15 -19.06 52.58
N ASN A 97 -43.18 -18.95 51.72
CA ASN A 97 -43.33 -19.79 50.54
C ASN A 97 -43.96 -19.01 49.36
N PRO A 98 -43.16 -18.55 48.40
CA PRO A 98 -41.70 -18.49 48.47
C PRO A 98 -41.22 -17.43 49.47
N ASN A 99 -40.05 -17.63 50.08
CA ASN A 99 -39.48 -16.62 50.98
C ASN A 99 -38.88 -15.46 50.17
N HIS A 100 -39.59 -14.33 50.09
CA HIS A 100 -39.16 -13.20 49.25
C HIS A 100 -37.82 -12.60 49.66
N ALA A 101 -37.61 -12.35 50.95
CA ALA A 101 -36.38 -11.78 51.46
C ALA A 101 -35.17 -12.71 51.24
N ALA A 102 -35.32 -14.01 51.53
CA ALA A 102 -34.24 -14.98 51.42
C ALA A 102 -33.90 -15.30 49.96
N ALA A 103 -34.90 -15.39 49.08
CA ALA A 103 -34.70 -15.59 47.64
C ALA A 103 -34.32 -14.30 46.89
N GLN A 104 -34.26 -13.16 47.59
CA GLN A 104 -33.91 -11.84 47.04
C GLN A 104 -34.85 -11.39 45.90
N PHE A 105 -36.16 -11.65 46.03
CA PHE A 105 -37.12 -11.17 45.05
C PHE A 105 -37.14 -9.63 44.97
N PRO A 106 -37.52 -9.04 43.83
CA PRO A 106 -37.63 -7.59 43.71
C PRO A 106 -38.80 -7.06 44.55
N VAL A 107 -38.69 -5.82 45.02
CA VAL A 107 -39.77 -5.11 45.75
C VAL A 107 -40.78 -4.42 44.81
N ASP A 108 -40.73 -4.73 43.51
CA ASP A 108 -41.71 -4.32 42.51
C ASP A 108 -42.92 -5.27 42.56
N CYS A 109 -43.73 -5.12 43.59
CA CYS A 109 -44.81 -6.03 43.93
C CYS A 109 -45.78 -6.30 42.77
N GLN A 110 -46.00 -5.31 41.90
CA GLN A 110 -46.93 -5.37 40.77
C GLN A 110 -46.50 -6.37 39.68
N SER A 111 -45.24 -6.83 39.68
CA SER A 111 -44.80 -7.86 38.74
C SER A 111 -45.50 -9.19 38.97
N CYS A 112 -45.92 -9.45 40.21
CA CYS A 112 -46.48 -10.73 40.63
C CYS A 112 -47.83 -10.60 41.33
N HIS A 113 -48.15 -9.45 41.93
CA HIS A 113 -49.34 -9.27 42.75
C HIS A 113 -50.22 -8.15 42.21
N THR A 114 -51.50 -8.15 42.61
CA THR A 114 -52.45 -7.12 42.21
C THR A 114 -52.96 -6.35 43.42
N GLU A 115 -53.42 -5.11 43.22
CA GLU A 115 -54.04 -4.32 44.28
C GLU A 115 -55.34 -4.95 44.82
N SER A 116 -55.91 -5.93 44.13
CA SER A 116 -57.08 -6.69 44.60
C SER A 116 -56.72 -7.81 45.59
N GLY A 117 -55.45 -8.23 45.63
CA GLY A 117 -54.97 -9.24 46.55
C GLY A 117 -53.56 -9.75 46.23
N TRP A 118 -52.85 -10.19 47.27
CA TRP A 118 -51.53 -10.83 47.17
C TRP A 118 -51.60 -12.24 46.55
N ILE A 119 -52.75 -12.92 46.63
CA ILE A 119 -52.94 -14.28 46.12
C ILE A 119 -54.18 -14.31 45.21
N PRO A 120 -54.14 -14.97 44.04
CA PRO A 120 -52.98 -15.65 43.46
C PRO A 120 -51.94 -14.67 42.91
N ALA A 121 -50.67 -15.06 42.98
CA ALA A 121 -49.61 -14.35 42.27
C ALA A 121 -49.62 -14.73 40.78
N THR A 122 -49.38 -13.77 39.89
CA THR A 122 -49.20 -14.01 38.46
C THR A 122 -47.76 -14.43 38.19
N PHE A 123 -47.47 -15.72 38.32
CA PHE A 123 -46.16 -16.29 38.02
C PHE A 123 -46.32 -17.48 37.07
N ASP A 124 -45.76 -17.37 35.85
CA ASP A 124 -45.79 -18.42 34.84
C ASP A 124 -44.53 -19.30 34.97
N HIS A 125 -44.61 -20.34 35.80
CA HIS A 125 -43.50 -21.28 35.97
C HIS A 125 -43.27 -22.11 34.70
N ASP A 126 -44.33 -22.66 34.11
CA ASP A 126 -44.24 -23.59 32.98
C ASP A 126 -43.77 -22.92 31.68
N GLY A 127 -44.07 -21.64 31.49
CA GLY A 127 -43.60 -20.87 30.34
C GLY A 127 -42.13 -20.43 30.42
N LEU A 128 -41.56 -20.38 31.64
CA LEU A 128 -40.21 -19.89 31.87
C LEU A 128 -39.22 -20.99 32.27
N TYR A 129 -39.70 -22.08 32.87
CA TYR A 129 -38.92 -23.12 33.51
C TYR A 129 -39.54 -24.51 33.29
N PHE A 130 -38.99 -25.52 33.97
CA PHE A 130 -39.47 -26.90 33.91
C PHE A 130 -40.98 -26.97 34.20
N PRO A 131 -41.81 -27.61 33.36
CA PRO A 131 -43.26 -27.62 33.57
C PRO A 131 -43.65 -28.40 34.83
N ILE A 132 -44.35 -27.75 35.76
CA ILE A 132 -44.88 -28.38 36.99
C ILE A 132 -46.39 -28.21 37.14
N TYR A 133 -46.99 -27.22 36.46
CA TYR A 133 -48.43 -26.97 36.47
C TYR A 133 -49.13 -27.51 35.22
N SER A 134 -48.45 -28.40 34.49
CA SER A 134 -48.96 -29.08 33.29
C SER A 134 -48.33 -30.47 33.12
N GLY A 135 -48.82 -31.22 32.14
CA GLY A 135 -48.29 -32.54 31.83
C GLY A 135 -48.54 -33.57 32.94
N LYS A 136 -47.56 -34.44 33.19
CA LYS A 136 -47.63 -35.52 34.20
C LYS A 136 -47.38 -35.05 35.63
N HIS A 137 -46.85 -33.85 35.79
CA HIS A 137 -46.47 -33.25 37.07
C HIS A 137 -47.62 -32.38 37.63
N ASP A 138 -48.64 -32.04 36.81
CA ASP A 138 -49.80 -31.24 37.20
C ASP A 138 -50.60 -31.88 38.35
N GLY A 139 -50.75 -31.12 39.43
CA GLY A 139 -51.56 -31.48 40.59
C GLY A 139 -50.93 -32.48 41.58
N GLU A 140 -49.68 -32.88 41.37
CA GLU A 140 -48.98 -33.82 42.26
C GLU A 140 -48.37 -33.13 43.51
N TRP A 141 -48.08 -31.84 43.44
CA TRP A 141 -47.60 -31.01 44.56
C TRP A 141 -48.09 -29.57 44.46
N SER A 142 -47.95 -28.84 45.56
CA SER A 142 -48.43 -27.45 45.69
C SER A 142 -47.43 -26.50 46.31
N GLU A 143 -46.35 -26.98 46.92
CA GLU A 143 -45.37 -26.13 47.60
C GLU A 143 -44.09 -26.03 46.75
N CYS A 144 -43.56 -24.82 46.57
CA CYS A 144 -42.34 -24.62 45.79
C CYS A 144 -41.14 -25.37 46.41
N THR A 145 -41.14 -25.54 47.73
CA THR A 145 -40.09 -26.27 48.48
C THR A 145 -40.08 -27.78 48.25
N ASP A 146 -41.12 -28.34 47.62
CA ASP A 146 -41.17 -29.77 47.30
C ASP A 146 -40.08 -30.13 46.28
N CYS A 147 -39.82 -29.22 45.33
CA CYS A 147 -38.75 -29.35 44.34
C CYS A 147 -37.50 -28.54 44.71
N HIS A 148 -37.68 -27.31 45.22
CA HIS A 148 -36.59 -26.40 45.53
C HIS A 148 -36.08 -26.62 46.95
N THR A 149 -35.01 -27.40 47.07
CA THR A 149 -34.47 -27.87 48.36
C THR A 149 -33.72 -26.79 49.14
N ASN A 150 -33.47 -25.62 48.54
CA ASN A 150 -32.85 -24.48 49.21
C ASN A 150 -33.81 -23.26 49.22
N PRO A 151 -34.40 -22.91 50.38
CA PRO A 151 -35.32 -21.76 50.50
C PRO A 151 -34.69 -20.39 50.22
N SER A 152 -33.35 -20.30 50.22
CA SER A 152 -32.61 -19.08 49.90
C SER A 152 -32.08 -19.06 48.47
N ASN A 153 -32.21 -20.16 47.72
CA ASN A 153 -31.77 -20.24 46.34
C ASN A 153 -32.61 -21.26 45.56
N TYR A 154 -33.65 -20.77 44.90
CA TYR A 154 -34.54 -21.58 44.08
C TYR A 154 -33.86 -22.13 42.79
N ALA A 155 -32.62 -21.75 42.46
CA ALA A 155 -31.86 -22.46 41.43
C ALA A 155 -31.42 -23.88 41.87
N VAL A 156 -31.47 -24.18 43.16
CA VAL A 156 -31.17 -25.52 43.69
C VAL A 156 -32.46 -26.32 43.80
N TYR A 157 -32.54 -27.39 43.01
CA TYR A 157 -33.69 -28.30 42.94
C TYR A 157 -33.25 -29.77 43.01
N SER A 158 -34.20 -30.67 43.23
CA SER A 158 -33.93 -32.12 43.22
C SER A 158 -35.07 -32.92 42.61
N CYS A 159 -34.79 -33.62 41.51
CA CYS A 159 -35.71 -34.59 40.88
C CYS A 159 -35.67 -35.92 41.63
N THR A 160 -34.49 -36.29 42.13
CA THR A 160 -34.19 -37.55 42.81
C THR A 160 -34.85 -37.69 44.19
N ASN A 161 -35.44 -36.62 44.72
CA ASN A 161 -36.27 -36.69 45.92
C ASN A 161 -37.55 -37.51 45.70
N CYS A 162 -38.09 -37.50 44.47
CA CYS A 162 -39.31 -38.23 44.10
C CYS A 162 -38.99 -39.40 43.16
N HIS A 163 -38.09 -39.19 42.20
CA HIS A 163 -37.65 -40.24 41.28
C HIS A 163 -36.53 -41.06 41.90
N SER A 164 -36.88 -42.14 42.60
CA SER A 164 -35.92 -42.93 43.38
C SER A 164 -35.11 -43.93 42.54
N ASN A 165 -33.92 -44.26 43.04
CA ASN A 165 -33.09 -45.37 42.59
C ASN A 165 -33.35 -46.58 43.54
N PRO A 166 -33.55 -47.81 43.02
CA PRO A 166 -33.21 -48.31 41.67
C PRO A 166 -34.33 -48.32 40.64
N GLN A 167 -35.52 -47.79 40.96
CA GLN A 167 -36.63 -47.78 40.00
C GLN A 167 -36.23 -47.04 38.72
N THR A 168 -35.66 -45.84 38.87
CA THR A 168 -35.19 -45.03 37.74
C THR A 168 -34.11 -45.75 36.92
N ASP A 169 -33.14 -46.41 37.56
CA ASP A 169 -32.10 -47.17 36.86
C ASP A 169 -32.67 -48.31 36.01
N ASN A 170 -33.71 -48.99 36.50
CA ASN A 170 -34.34 -50.08 35.78
C ASN A 170 -35.09 -49.61 34.52
N GLU A 171 -35.73 -48.44 34.59
CA GLU A 171 -36.42 -47.84 33.43
C GLU A 171 -35.42 -47.32 32.37
N HIS A 172 -34.22 -46.93 32.79
CA HIS A 172 -33.14 -46.48 31.90
C HIS A 172 -32.18 -47.61 31.50
N ALA A 173 -32.53 -48.86 31.76
CA ALA A 173 -31.72 -50.01 31.39
C ALA A 173 -31.56 -50.07 29.85
N GLY A 174 -30.31 -49.91 29.38
CA GLY A 174 -29.99 -49.89 27.95
C GLY A 174 -29.94 -48.49 27.33
N VAL A 175 -30.20 -47.43 28.11
CA VAL A 175 -29.94 -46.05 27.70
C VAL A 175 -28.45 -45.73 27.90
N GLY A 176 -27.70 -45.68 26.80
CA GLY A 176 -26.28 -45.33 26.82
C GLY A 176 -26.07 -43.94 27.44
N GLY A 177 -25.13 -43.81 28.37
CA GLY A 177 -24.82 -42.55 29.03
C GLY A 177 -25.80 -42.08 30.12
N TYR A 178 -26.80 -42.88 30.48
CA TYR A 178 -27.66 -42.59 31.63
C TYR A 178 -26.83 -42.31 32.90
N VAL A 179 -27.14 -41.20 33.58
CA VAL A 179 -26.59 -40.83 34.87
C VAL A 179 -27.75 -40.43 35.78
N TYR A 180 -27.83 -41.05 36.96
CA TYR A 180 -28.80 -40.70 38.00
C TYR A 180 -28.37 -39.41 38.73
N ASP A 181 -28.55 -38.27 38.07
CA ASP A 181 -28.21 -36.93 38.57
C ASP A 181 -29.30 -35.92 38.17
N ASN A 182 -29.58 -34.95 39.04
CA ASN A 182 -30.65 -33.96 38.83
C ASN A 182 -30.49 -33.17 37.51
N THR A 183 -29.26 -32.79 37.14
CA THR A 183 -29.00 -32.02 35.92
C THR A 183 -29.07 -32.88 34.66
N ALA A 184 -28.70 -34.16 34.77
CA ALA A 184 -28.83 -35.13 33.68
C ALA A 184 -30.30 -35.42 33.35
N CYS A 185 -31.16 -35.51 34.38
CA CYS A 185 -32.61 -35.69 34.17
C CYS A 185 -33.19 -34.57 33.30
N LEU A 186 -32.86 -33.30 33.59
CA LEU A 186 -33.38 -32.16 32.83
C LEU A 186 -32.81 -32.09 31.41
N ALA A 187 -31.58 -32.56 31.20
CA ALA A 187 -30.96 -32.61 29.88
C ALA A 187 -31.70 -33.56 28.93
N CYS A 188 -32.15 -34.72 29.44
CA CYS A 188 -32.89 -35.71 28.64
C CYS A 188 -34.41 -35.46 28.64
N HIS A 189 -34.97 -35.03 29.76
CA HIS A 189 -36.41 -34.80 29.96
C HIS A 189 -36.70 -33.32 30.27
N PRO A 190 -36.48 -32.40 29.31
CA PRO A 190 -36.67 -30.97 29.54
C PRO A 190 -38.11 -30.58 29.87
N THR A 191 -39.08 -31.43 29.49
CA THR A 191 -40.51 -31.24 29.75
C THR A 191 -41.04 -32.09 30.91
N GLY A 192 -40.19 -32.89 31.55
CA GLY A 192 -40.60 -33.83 32.60
C GLY A 192 -41.36 -35.06 32.10
N ASP A 193 -41.52 -35.22 30.79
CA ASP A 193 -42.16 -36.39 30.20
C ASP A 193 -41.14 -37.53 30.05
N ALA A 194 -41.39 -38.64 30.75
CA ALA A 194 -40.56 -39.84 30.70
C ALA A 194 -40.61 -40.54 29.34
N ASP A 195 -41.67 -40.35 28.56
CA ASP A 195 -41.84 -40.96 27.25
C ASP A 195 -41.21 -40.13 26.11
N ALA A 196 -40.75 -38.91 26.41
CA ALA A 196 -40.11 -38.05 25.43
C ALA A 196 -38.70 -38.57 25.08
N VAL A 197 -38.49 -38.84 23.79
CA VAL A 197 -37.16 -39.17 23.26
C VAL A 197 -36.41 -37.87 23.02
N PHE A 198 -35.27 -37.71 23.67
CA PHE A 198 -34.37 -36.59 23.41
C PHE A 198 -33.86 -36.65 21.95
N ASP A 199 -34.10 -35.58 21.18
CA ASP A 199 -33.68 -35.46 19.79
C ASP A 199 -32.62 -34.36 19.64
N HIS A 200 -31.37 -34.76 19.36
CA HIS A 200 -30.28 -33.83 19.09
C HIS A 200 -30.55 -32.88 17.92
N ASN A 201 -31.41 -33.26 16.96
CA ASN A 201 -31.75 -32.38 15.82
C ASN A 201 -32.54 -31.14 16.24
N MET A 202 -33.08 -31.13 17.47
CA MET A 202 -33.74 -29.96 18.05
C MET A 202 -32.79 -29.07 18.86
N THR A 203 -31.50 -29.42 18.93
CA THR A 203 -30.48 -28.68 19.69
C THR A 203 -29.61 -27.82 18.77
N ALA A 204 -28.73 -27.01 19.36
CA ALA A 204 -27.74 -26.23 18.62
C ALA A 204 -26.67 -27.09 17.91
N PHE A 205 -26.60 -28.40 18.20
CA PHE A 205 -25.70 -29.33 17.54
C PHE A 205 -26.44 -30.59 17.08
N PRO A 206 -27.04 -30.56 15.88
CA PRO A 206 -27.63 -31.73 15.26
C PRO A 206 -26.56 -32.79 14.95
N LEU A 207 -26.74 -34.02 15.45
CA LEU A 207 -25.84 -35.12 15.14
C LEU A 207 -26.04 -35.54 13.68
N THR A 208 -24.98 -35.39 12.88
CA THR A 208 -24.97 -35.75 11.46
C THR A 208 -23.72 -36.55 11.11
N GLY A 209 -23.81 -37.33 10.03
CA GLY A 209 -22.71 -38.13 9.51
C GLY A 209 -22.11 -39.09 10.55
N GLY A 210 -20.82 -38.99 10.82
CA GLY A 210 -20.12 -39.86 11.77
C GLY A 210 -20.57 -39.71 13.23
N HIS A 211 -21.22 -38.59 13.58
CA HIS A 211 -21.67 -38.34 14.96
C HIS A 211 -22.98 -39.04 15.31
N THR A 212 -23.74 -39.58 14.33
CA THR A 212 -25.06 -40.19 14.60
C THR A 212 -24.98 -41.48 15.42
N THR A 213 -23.78 -42.04 15.59
CA THR A 213 -23.52 -43.26 16.36
C THR A 213 -22.65 -43.01 17.59
N ALA A 214 -22.42 -41.74 17.95
CA ALA A 214 -21.65 -41.39 19.14
C ALA A 214 -22.44 -41.73 20.41
N ASP A 215 -21.77 -42.26 21.43
CA ASP A 215 -22.38 -42.46 22.73
C ASP A 215 -22.43 -41.12 23.48
N CYS A 216 -23.46 -40.89 24.30
CA CYS A 216 -23.67 -39.58 24.94
C CYS A 216 -22.45 -39.12 25.76
N LEU A 217 -21.77 -40.05 26.43
CA LEU A 217 -20.60 -39.75 27.27
C LEU A 217 -19.34 -39.42 26.46
N ASP A 218 -19.31 -39.68 25.15
CA ASP A 218 -18.19 -39.27 24.29
C ASP A 218 -18.09 -37.73 24.21
N CYS A 219 -19.23 -37.03 24.36
CA CYS A 219 -19.30 -35.57 24.37
C CYS A 219 -19.60 -35.01 25.77
N HIS A 220 -20.40 -35.72 26.57
CA HIS A 220 -20.92 -35.25 27.86
C HIS A 220 -20.20 -35.85 29.07
N ALA A 221 -18.94 -36.28 28.94
CA ALA A 221 -18.14 -36.82 30.04
C ALA A 221 -18.01 -35.86 31.25
N ALA A 222 -18.06 -34.55 31.02
CA ALA A 222 -18.02 -33.51 32.06
C ALA A 222 -19.42 -33.03 32.51
N GLY A 223 -20.48 -33.71 32.06
CA GLY A 223 -21.88 -33.32 32.22
C GLY A 223 -22.52 -32.85 30.91
N TYR A 224 -23.83 -32.64 30.97
CA TYR A 224 -24.66 -32.32 29.81
C TYR A 224 -24.74 -30.82 29.49
N ALA A 225 -24.52 -29.97 30.49
CA ALA A 225 -24.55 -28.53 30.33
C ALA A 225 -23.20 -27.97 29.87
N GLY A 226 -23.23 -27.06 28.90
CA GLY A 226 -22.03 -26.33 28.45
C GLY A 226 -21.07 -27.14 27.57
N THR A 227 -21.49 -28.30 27.06
CA THR A 227 -20.73 -29.03 26.05
C THR A 227 -20.54 -28.16 24.81
N SER A 228 -19.28 -28.02 24.39
CA SER A 228 -18.90 -27.19 23.26
C SER A 228 -19.41 -27.78 21.95
N THR A 229 -19.88 -26.91 21.07
CA THR A 229 -20.29 -27.23 19.69
C THR A 229 -19.16 -27.04 18.68
N GLU A 230 -18.00 -26.55 19.13
CA GLU A 230 -16.84 -26.27 18.28
C GLU A 230 -16.08 -27.55 17.95
N CYS A 231 -15.89 -27.85 16.66
CA CYS A 231 -15.19 -29.05 16.21
C CYS A 231 -13.81 -29.22 16.87
N ALA A 232 -13.05 -28.12 16.97
CA ALA A 232 -11.71 -28.10 17.54
C ALA A 232 -11.69 -28.55 19.01
N SER A 233 -12.76 -28.34 19.78
CA SER A 233 -12.81 -28.74 21.19
C SER A 233 -12.70 -30.26 21.41
N CYS A 234 -13.06 -31.06 20.40
CA CYS A 234 -12.95 -32.52 20.41
C CYS A 234 -11.84 -33.01 19.46
N HIS A 235 -11.74 -32.42 18.27
CA HIS A 235 -10.90 -32.92 17.18
C HIS A 235 -9.54 -32.21 17.05
N THR A 236 -9.10 -31.47 18.08
CA THR A 236 -7.74 -30.89 18.10
C THR A 236 -6.67 -31.97 17.95
N THR A 237 -6.86 -33.15 18.55
CA THR A 237 -5.88 -34.24 18.42
C THR A 237 -5.80 -34.77 16.98
N ASP A 238 -6.94 -34.91 16.30
CA ASP A 238 -7.00 -35.36 14.91
C ASP A 238 -6.34 -34.33 13.98
N PHE A 239 -6.64 -33.04 14.19
CA PHE A 239 -5.99 -31.91 13.51
C PHE A 239 -4.45 -31.91 13.73
N ASN A 240 -4.04 -32.02 15.01
CA ASN A 240 -2.77 -32.52 15.56
C ASN A 240 -1.98 -33.47 14.66
N GLN A 241 -2.59 -34.63 14.42
CA GLN A 241 -1.91 -35.83 13.97
C GLN A 241 -2.03 -36.07 12.47
N THR A 242 -2.85 -35.28 11.77
CA THR A 242 -3.00 -35.43 10.32
C THR A 242 -1.67 -35.12 9.62
N ALA A 243 -1.20 -36.04 8.79
CA ALA A 243 0.07 -35.93 8.07
C ALA A 243 -0.08 -35.52 6.60
N ASN A 244 -1.28 -35.65 6.02
CA ASN A 244 -1.50 -35.38 4.60
C ASN A 244 -2.94 -34.93 4.30
N PRO A 245 -3.17 -33.64 4.04
CA PRO A 245 -2.23 -32.53 4.27
C PRO A 245 -1.93 -32.35 5.77
N ASN A 246 -0.70 -31.97 6.11
CA ASN A 246 -0.35 -31.63 7.49
C ASN A 246 -0.90 -30.24 7.83
N HIS A 247 -2.03 -30.21 8.53
CA HIS A 247 -2.72 -28.98 8.90
C HIS A 247 -1.82 -27.99 9.66
N ASN A 248 -0.94 -28.48 10.54
CA ASN A 248 -0.06 -27.63 11.33
C ASN A 248 1.08 -27.03 10.50
N ALA A 249 1.72 -27.84 9.66
CA ALA A 249 2.82 -27.37 8.80
C ALA A 249 2.33 -26.34 7.77
N LEU A 250 1.09 -26.49 7.31
CA LEU A 250 0.45 -25.58 6.35
C LEU A 250 -0.29 -24.40 7.01
N GLY A 251 -0.40 -24.37 8.34
CA GLY A 251 -1.12 -23.31 9.05
C GLY A 251 -2.62 -23.24 8.71
N LEU A 252 -3.25 -24.39 8.45
CA LEU A 252 -4.67 -24.45 8.10
C LEU A 252 -5.56 -24.00 9.27
N PRO A 253 -6.71 -23.37 9.00
CA PRO A 253 -7.60 -22.88 10.06
C PRO A 253 -8.27 -24.04 10.83
N THR A 254 -8.66 -23.77 12.07
CA THR A 254 -9.41 -24.70 12.92
C THR A 254 -10.93 -24.62 12.71
N ASP A 255 -11.40 -23.82 11.74
CA ASP A 255 -12.78 -23.87 11.26
C ASP A 255 -12.94 -25.10 10.36
N CYS A 256 -13.16 -26.25 11.00
CA CYS A 256 -13.17 -27.54 10.31
C CYS A 256 -14.25 -27.63 9.24
N ALA A 257 -15.40 -26.95 9.44
CA ALA A 257 -16.54 -26.98 8.53
C ALA A 257 -16.28 -26.24 7.21
N ALA A 258 -15.27 -25.37 7.17
CA ALA A 258 -14.82 -24.73 5.94
C ALA A 258 -14.25 -25.73 4.92
N CYS A 259 -13.71 -26.85 5.40
CA CYS A 259 -13.08 -27.86 4.56
C CYS A 259 -13.78 -29.21 4.63
N HIS A 260 -14.23 -29.65 5.80
CA HIS A 260 -14.73 -31.01 5.99
C HIS A 260 -16.24 -31.07 6.20
N THR A 261 -16.83 -32.13 5.68
CA THR A 261 -18.18 -32.53 6.07
C THR A 261 -18.16 -33.38 7.34
N THR A 262 -19.30 -33.50 8.01
CA THR A 262 -19.47 -34.45 9.12
C THR A 262 -19.53 -35.91 8.65
N GLY A 263 -19.34 -36.18 7.36
CA GLY A 263 -19.32 -37.53 6.80
C GLY A 263 -18.28 -38.44 7.46
N PRO A 264 -18.50 -39.77 7.50
CA PRO A 264 -17.56 -40.71 8.08
C PRO A 264 -16.14 -40.54 7.51
N GLY A 265 -15.15 -40.37 8.38
CA GLY A 265 -13.75 -40.18 7.99
C GLY A 265 -13.43 -38.81 7.39
N TRP A 266 -14.24 -37.78 7.67
CA TRP A 266 -14.03 -36.40 7.20
C TRP A 266 -14.08 -36.24 5.67
N ASN A 267 -14.82 -37.12 4.99
CA ASN A 267 -14.90 -37.21 3.52
C ASN A 267 -16.35 -36.95 3.03
N PRO A 268 -16.55 -36.13 1.97
CA PRO A 268 -15.52 -35.38 1.24
C PRO A 268 -15.00 -34.18 2.01
N ALA A 269 -13.75 -33.83 1.70
CA ALA A 269 -13.14 -32.56 2.04
C ALA A 269 -13.15 -31.65 0.81
N ASN A 270 -13.52 -30.40 0.99
CA ASN A 270 -13.41 -29.33 0.02
C ASN A 270 -12.22 -28.43 0.36
N PHE A 271 -11.68 -27.77 -0.66
CA PHE A 271 -10.56 -26.84 -0.49
C PHE A 271 -10.81 -25.60 -1.36
N ASP A 272 -11.83 -24.83 -1.00
CA ASP A 272 -12.24 -23.64 -1.75
C ASP A 272 -11.14 -22.56 -1.81
N ILE A 273 -10.18 -22.61 -0.88
CA ILE A 273 -9.00 -21.74 -0.86
C ILE A 273 -7.88 -22.18 -1.82
N HIS A 274 -8.07 -23.26 -2.60
CA HIS A 274 -7.06 -23.75 -3.57
C HIS A 274 -6.53 -22.64 -4.48
N ASN A 275 -7.44 -21.81 -5.00
CA ASN A 275 -7.12 -20.77 -5.96
C ASN A 275 -6.31 -19.61 -5.38
N ASP A 276 -6.22 -19.51 -4.05
CA ASP A 276 -5.32 -18.54 -3.38
C ASP A 276 -3.84 -18.94 -3.54
N TYR A 277 -3.57 -20.21 -3.84
CA TYR A 277 -2.21 -20.75 -4.00
C TYR A 277 -1.87 -21.07 -5.45
N TYR A 278 -2.81 -21.62 -6.22
CA TYR A 278 -2.66 -21.90 -7.64
C TYR A 278 -4.03 -21.87 -8.32
N THR A 279 -4.27 -20.88 -9.18
CA THR A 279 -5.54 -20.77 -9.89
C THR A 279 -5.56 -21.75 -11.07
N LEU A 280 -6.59 -22.59 -11.15
CA LEU A 280 -6.74 -23.58 -12.22
C LEU A 280 -7.32 -22.93 -13.49
N ASN A 281 -6.43 -22.40 -14.33
CA ASN A 281 -6.75 -21.75 -15.60
C ASN A 281 -6.39 -22.63 -16.81
N GLY A 282 -6.90 -22.28 -17.99
CA GLY A 282 -6.49 -22.89 -19.26
C GLY A 282 -6.63 -24.43 -19.25
N ALA A 283 -5.55 -25.13 -19.59
CA ALA A 283 -5.50 -26.60 -19.58
C ALA A 283 -5.63 -27.19 -18.16
N HIS A 284 -5.17 -26.49 -17.12
CA HIS A 284 -5.28 -26.95 -15.74
C HIS A 284 -6.73 -26.98 -15.23
N ALA A 285 -7.60 -26.13 -15.78
CA ALA A 285 -9.03 -26.13 -15.44
C ALA A 285 -9.71 -27.48 -15.75
N ALA A 286 -9.23 -28.20 -16.78
CA ALA A 286 -9.77 -29.51 -17.13
C ALA A 286 -9.39 -30.62 -16.13
N ALA A 287 -8.33 -30.42 -15.34
CA ALA A 287 -7.85 -31.34 -14.32
C ALA A 287 -8.34 -30.97 -12.90
N ALA A 288 -9.25 -30.00 -12.76
CA ALA A 288 -9.65 -29.46 -11.46
C ALA A 288 -10.27 -30.47 -10.48
N ASN A 289 -10.78 -31.59 -10.98
CA ASN A 289 -11.34 -32.68 -10.16
C ASN A 289 -10.39 -33.87 -10.01
N ASP A 290 -9.17 -33.81 -10.57
CA ASP A 290 -8.14 -34.84 -10.44
C ASP A 290 -7.03 -34.35 -9.50
N CYS A 291 -7.38 -34.21 -8.22
CA CYS A 291 -6.46 -33.71 -7.20
C CYS A 291 -5.19 -34.58 -7.13
N ALA A 292 -5.32 -35.90 -7.29
CA ALA A 292 -4.19 -36.82 -7.27
C ALA A 292 -3.26 -36.63 -8.49
N GLY A 293 -3.79 -36.24 -9.66
CA GLY A 293 -2.99 -35.92 -10.84
C GLY A 293 -2.01 -34.76 -10.62
N CYS A 294 -2.41 -33.74 -9.85
CA CYS A 294 -1.55 -32.60 -9.54
C CYS A 294 -0.69 -32.84 -8.29
N HIS A 295 -1.30 -33.34 -7.21
CA HIS A 295 -0.64 -33.49 -5.93
C HIS A 295 0.16 -34.80 -5.81
N ASN A 296 0.03 -35.74 -6.75
CA ASN A 296 0.65 -37.07 -6.70
C ASN A 296 0.34 -37.84 -5.39
N GLY A 297 -0.79 -37.53 -4.76
CA GLY A 297 -1.19 -38.09 -3.47
C GLY A 297 -0.51 -37.47 -2.25
N ASP A 298 0.38 -36.48 -2.40
CA ASP A 298 0.97 -35.70 -1.31
C ASP A 298 0.57 -34.22 -1.40
N TYR A 299 -0.29 -33.80 -0.48
CA TYR A 299 -0.87 -32.44 -0.42
C TYR A 299 -0.04 -31.49 0.44
N ASN A 300 1.16 -31.89 0.89
CA ASN A 300 1.99 -31.06 1.76
C ASN A 300 2.88 -30.06 1.00
N ASN A 301 3.40 -30.44 -0.17
CA ASN A 301 4.48 -29.68 -0.83
C ASN A 301 4.38 -29.71 -2.36
N THR A 302 3.17 -29.64 -2.89
CA THR A 302 2.98 -29.60 -4.34
C THR A 302 3.52 -28.27 -4.89
N PRO A 303 4.46 -28.30 -5.85
CA PRO A 303 4.98 -27.08 -6.46
C PRO A 303 3.89 -26.27 -7.14
N ASN A 304 4.01 -24.95 -7.12
CA ASN A 304 3.08 -24.02 -7.77
C ASN A 304 3.73 -23.19 -8.89
N THR A 305 4.89 -23.63 -9.37
CA THR A 305 5.59 -23.02 -10.51
C THR A 305 5.59 -23.98 -11.69
N CYS A 306 5.58 -23.43 -12.92
CA CYS A 306 5.62 -24.22 -14.15
C CYS A 306 6.78 -25.23 -14.13
N ALA A 307 8.00 -24.76 -13.84
CA ALA A 307 9.18 -25.61 -13.74
C ALA A 307 9.04 -26.66 -12.64
N GLY A 308 8.43 -26.35 -11.50
CA GLY A 308 8.23 -27.29 -10.41
C GLY A 308 7.46 -28.56 -10.81
N CYS A 309 6.49 -28.43 -11.73
CA CYS A 309 5.70 -29.55 -12.24
C CYS A 309 6.22 -30.09 -13.58
N HIS A 310 6.64 -29.21 -14.48
CA HIS A 310 6.95 -29.51 -15.87
C HIS A 310 8.46 -29.55 -16.17
N THR A 311 9.31 -29.77 -15.15
CA THR A 311 10.76 -29.97 -15.37
C THR A 311 11.05 -31.13 -16.32
N GLU A 312 10.29 -32.23 -16.22
CA GLU A 312 10.49 -33.38 -17.11
C GLU A 312 10.14 -33.03 -18.56
N ASP A 313 9.01 -32.34 -18.79
CA ASP A 313 8.61 -31.87 -20.11
C ASP A 313 9.67 -30.92 -20.70
N TYR A 314 10.18 -29.98 -19.88
CA TYR A 314 11.27 -29.08 -20.24
C TYR A 314 12.52 -29.85 -20.69
N ASN A 315 12.96 -30.85 -19.91
CA ASN A 315 14.15 -31.64 -20.19
C ASN A 315 13.99 -32.56 -21.42
N GLN A 316 12.79 -33.08 -21.67
CA GLN A 316 12.51 -33.98 -22.78
C GLN A 316 12.23 -33.27 -24.10
N THR A 317 11.99 -31.96 -24.09
CA THR A 317 11.70 -31.22 -25.33
C THR A 317 12.91 -31.21 -26.26
N THR A 318 12.70 -31.54 -27.53
CA THR A 318 13.77 -31.63 -28.55
C THR A 318 13.68 -30.58 -29.65
N ASN A 319 12.56 -29.84 -29.76
CA ASN A 319 12.34 -28.87 -30.83
C ASN A 319 11.57 -27.62 -30.35
N PRO A 320 12.27 -26.50 -30.04
CA PRO A 320 13.71 -26.43 -29.82
C PRO A 320 14.11 -27.22 -28.56
N ASN A 321 15.34 -27.74 -28.51
CA ASN A 321 15.80 -28.42 -27.30
C ASN A 321 16.10 -27.38 -26.20
N HIS A 322 15.23 -27.28 -25.20
CA HIS A 322 15.34 -26.27 -24.14
C HIS A 322 16.63 -26.43 -23.32
N GLN A 323 16.98 -27.65 -22.94
CA GLN A 323 18.17 -27.91 -22.13
C GLN A 323 19.47 -27.63 -22.91
N ALA A 324 19.57 -28.10 -24.15
CA ALA A 324 20.75 -27.89 -24.99
C ALA A 324 20.90 -26.44 -25.42
N GLY A 325 19.79 -25.73 -25.65
CA GLY A 325 19.76 -24.28 -25.86
C GLY A 325 19.88 -23.48 -24.57
N GLN A 326 19.92 -24.12 -23.40
CA GLN A 326 19.97 -23.45 -22.10
C GLN A 326 18.87 -22.37 -21.95
N PHE A 327 17.65 -22.66 -22.44
CA PHE A 327 16.53 -21.73 -22.33
C PHE A 327 16.20 -21.47 -20.84
N PRO A 328 15.60 -20.32 -20.53
CA PRO A 328 15.24 -20.01 -19.16
C PRO A 328 13.96 -20.77 -18.75
N VAL A 329 13.72 -20.87 -17.44
CA VAL A 329 12.61 -21.65 -16.85
C VAL A 329 11.38 -20.79 -16.48
N ASP A 330 11.39 -19.52 -16.88
CA ASP A 330 10.23 -18.63 -16.93
C ASP A 330 9.39 -18.99 -18.17
N CYS A 331 8.70 -20.12 -18.07
CA CYS A 331 7.92 -20.73 -19.14
C CYS A 331 6.93 -19.76 -19.80
N GLU A 332 6.40 -18.82 -19.03
CA GLU A 332 5.41 -17.82 -19.43
C GLU A 332 5.97 -16.78 -20.43
N SER A 333 7.29 -16.69 -20.58
CA SER A 333 7.93 -15.87 -21.62
C SER A 333 7.63 -16.37 -23.04
N CYS A 334 7.30 -17.67 -23.17
CA CYS A 334 7.10 -18.34 -24.44
C CYS A 334 5.76 -19.08 -24.53
N HIS A 335 5.26 -19.59 -23.41
CA HIS A 335 4.12 -20.50 -23.33
C HIS A 335 2.97 -19.89 -22.54
N THR A 336 1.78 -20.49 -22.67
CA THR A 336 0.58 -20.05 -21.94
C THR A 336 -0.02 -21.22 -21.18
N GLU A 337 -0.78 -20.92 -20.12
CA GLU A 337 -1.52 -21.94 -19.35
C GLU A 337 -2.58 -22.68 -20.19
N THR A 338 -2.93 -22.18 -21.39
CA THR A 338 -3.88 -22.85 -22.29
C THR A 338 -3.23 -23.98 -23.07
N ALA A 339 -1.97 -23.81 -23.50
CA ALA A 339 -1.22 -24.81 -24.22
C ALA A 339 0.28 -24.45 -24.31
N TRP A 340 1.12 -25.48 -24.35
CA TRP A 340 2.55 -25.35 -24.67
C TRP A 340 2.81 -24.93 -26.12
N ALA A 341 1.89 -25.25 -27.05
CA ALA A 341 2.02 -24.93 -28.47
C ALA A 341 0.75 -24.26 -29.04
N PRO A 342 0.89 -23.24 -29.90
CA PRO A 342 2.16 -22.62 -30.33
C PRO A 342 2.80 -21.79 -29.21
N SER A 343 4.13 -21.76 -29.17
CA SER A 343 4.86 -20.78 -28.36
C SER A 343 5.00 -19.45 -29.12
N SER A 344 5.15 -18.36 -28.38
CA SER A 344 5.39 -17.04 -28.96
C SER A 344 6.46 -16.31 -28.16
N PHE A 345 7.45 -15.74 -28.84
CA PHE A 345 8.45 -14.89 -28.23
C PHE A 345 8.72 -13.69 -29.15
N ASP A 346 8.58 -12.48 -28.61
CA ASP A 346 8.80 -11.24 -29.36
C ASP A 346 10.27 -10.81 -29.26
N HIS A 347 11.08 -11.23 -30.24
CA HIS A 347 12.48 -10.81 -30.34
C HIS A 347 12.64 -9.30 -30.49
N ASN A 348 11.71 -8.60 -31.15
CA ASN A 348 11.86 -7.17 -31.42
C ASN A 348 11.79 -6.31 -30.14
N ALA A 349 11.18 -6.84 -29.07
CA ALA A 349 11.19 -6.22 -27.76
C ALA A 349 12.58 -6.25 -27.10
N ILE A 350 13.45 -7.19 -27.50
CA ILE A 350 14.79 -7.39 -26.92
C ILE A 350 15.89 -6.85 -27.85
N TYR A 351 15.83 -7.22 -29.14
CA TYR A 351 16.75 -6.77 -30.17
C TYR A 351 16.02 -6.67 -31.52
N PRO A 352 15.73 -5.46 -32.01
CA PRO A 352 15.06 -5.29 -33.29
C PRO A 352 16.02 -5.62 -34.44
N PHE A 353 15.65 -6.57 -35.28
CA PHE A 353 16.42 -6.91 -36.47
C PHE A 353 16.34 -5.77 -37.50
N THR A 354 17.43 -5.00 -37.62
CA THR A 354 17.58 -3.91 -38.61
C THR A 354 18.87 -4.09 -39.41
N GLY A 355 18.92 -3.51 -40.62
CA GLY A 355 20.11 -3.59 -41.48
C GLY A 355 20.56 -5.02 -41.79
N ALA A 356 21.86 -5.25 -41.69
CA ALA A 356 22.48 -6.56 -41.89
C ALA A 356 22.04 -7.64 -40.89
N HIS A 357 21.43 -7.27 -39.75
CA HIS A 357 20.90 -8.26 -38.80
C HIS A 357 19.58 -8.90 -39.28
N VAL A 358 18.86 -8.27 -40.23
CA VAL A 358 17.63 -8.83 -40.80
C VAL A 358 17.89 -10.16 -41.50
N VAL A 359 19.06 -10.31 -42.13
CA VAL A 359 19.39 -11.52 -42.92
C VAL A 359 19.66 -12.74 -42.05
N ILE A 360 20.05 -12.54 -40.79
CA ILE A 360 20.30 -13.59 -39.79
C ILE A 360 19.19 -13.70 -38.75
N ALA A 361 18.05 -13.01 -38.93
CA ALA A 361 16.97 -12.96 -37.94
C ALA A 361 16.38 -14.34 -37.59
N ASN A 362 16.51 -15.32 -38.48
CA ASN A 362 16.07 -16.71 -38.26
C ASN A 362 17.23 -17.69 -37.98
N ASP A 363 18.47 -17.19 -37.88
CA ASP A 363 19.64 -17.98 -37.48
C ASP A 363 19.99 -17.68 -36.04
N CYS A 364 19.27 -18.33 -35.12
CA CYS A 364 19.44 -18.12 -33.68
C CYS A 364 20.89 -18.38 -33.24
N ALA A 365 21.57 -19.34 -33.88
CA ALA A 365 22.95 -19.69 -33.55
C ALA A 365 23.94 -18.58 -33.93
N ALA A 366 23.66 -17.79 -34.97
CA ALA A 366 24.50 -16.66 -35.38
C ALA A 366 24.61 -15.59 -34.28
N CYS A 367 23.56 -15.40 -33.48
CA CYS A 367 23.56 -14.43 -32.38
C CYS A 367 23.91 -15.09 -31.04
N HIS A 368 23.20 -16.17 -30.69
CA HIS A 368 23.28 -16.78 -29.38
C HIS A 368 24.49 -17.70 -29.19
N ASN A 369 25.12 -18.17 -30.27
CA ASN A 369 26.27 -19.09 -30.21
C ASN A 369 26.02 -20.33 -29.33
N GLY A 370 24.76 -20.78 -29.26
CA GLY A 370 24.34 -21.91 -28.41
C GLY A 370 24.10 -21.56 -26.93
N ASN A 371 24.28 -20.31 -26.50
CA ASN A 371 23.98 -19.83 -25.16
C ASN A 371 22.94 -18.70 -25.22
N TYR A 372 21.73 -18.98 -24.75
CA TYR A 372 20.60 -18.07 -24.82
C TYR A 372 20.40 -17.26 -23.52
N ASN A 373 21.24 -17.47 -22.50
CA ASN A 373 21.13 -16.79 -21.20
C ASN A 373 21.90 -15.48 -21.11
N ASN A 374 22.89 -15.27 -21.98
CA ASN A 374 23.80 -14.12 -21.85
C ASN A 374 24.32 -13.64 -23.20
N THR A 375 23.43 -13.56 -24.19
CA THR A 375 23.76 -12.99 -25.50
C THR A 375 23.78 -11.47 -25.39
N PRO A 376 24.92 -10.81 -25.66
CA PRO A 376 24.97 -9.34 -25.66
C PRO A 376 23.99 -8.75 -26.67
N ASN A 377 23.39 -7.62 -26.31
CA ASN A 377 22.50 -6.85 -27.20
C ASN A 377 23.03 -5.45 -27.53
N THR A 378 24.27 -5.15 -27.13
CA THR A 378 24.98 -3.92 -27.48
C THR A 378 25.93 -4.16 -28.65
N CYS A 379 26.19 -3.11 -29.45
CA CYS A 379 27.06 -3.23 -30.62
C CYS A 379 28.46 -3.70 -30.24
N ASP A 380 29.05 -3.11 -29.19
CA ASP A 380 30.39 -3.48 -28.71
C ASP A 380 30.44 -4.90 -28.15
N GLY A 381 29.37 -5.37 -27.50
CA GLY A 381 29.28 -6.73 -26.98
C GLY A 381 29.47 -7.80 -28.04
N CYS A 382 29.03 -7.54 -29.28
CA CYS A 382 29.20 -8.46 -30.42
C CYS A 382 30.38 -8.08 -31.33
N HIS A 383 30.57 -6.78 -31.60
CA HIS A 383 31.51 -6.26 -32.59
C HIS A 383 32.81 -5.70 -32.00
N THR A 384 33.19 -6.10 -30.77
CA THR A 384 34.49 -5.70 -30.17
C THR A 384 35.67 -6.07 -31.07
N GLN A 385 35.62 -7.23 -31.73
CA GLN A 385 36.68 -7.63 -32.65
C GLN A 385 36.78 -6.69 -33.85
N ASP A 386 35.65 -6.35 -34.48
CA ASP A 386 35.60 -5.44 -35.63
C ASP A 386 36.10 -4.04 -35.24
N TYR A 387 35.70 -3.54 -34.07
CA TYR A 387 36.20 -2.29 -33.49
C TYR A 387 37.73 -2.31 -33.34
N SER A 388 38.28 -3.40 -32.79
CA SER A 388 39.72 -3.53 -32.55
C SER A 388 40.56 -3.72 -33.82
N GLN A 389 39.97 -4.26 -34.88
CA GLN A 389 40.65 -4.58 -36.13
C GLN A 389 40.51 -3.49 -37.19
N SER A 390 39.74 -2.43 -36.91
CA SER A 390 39.62 -1.30 -37.81
C SER A 390 40.94 -0.55 -37.95
N VAL A 391 41.38 -0.33 -39.19
CA VAL A 391 42.69 0.27 -39.52
C VAL A 391 42.59 1.67 -40.13
N ASN A 392 41.42 2.08 -40.61
CA ASN A 392 41.25 3.37 -41.28
C ASN A 392 39.78 3.85 -41.26
N PRO A 393 39.42 4.74 -40.33
CA PRO A 393 40.23 5.20 -39.20
C PRO A 393 40.45 4.10 -38.16
N ASN A 394 41.62 4.07 -37.52
CA ASN A 394 41.93 3.15 -36.44
C ASN A 394 41.23 3.62 -35.15
N HIS A 395 40.13 2.95 -34.82
CA HIS A 395 39.25 3.35 -33.72
C HIS A 395 39.97 3.28 -32.36
N GLN A 396 40.82 2.28 -32.15
CA GLN A 396 41.58 2.12 -30.91
C GLN A 396 42.68 3.18 -30.76
N ALA A 397 43.46 3.42 -31.82
CA ALA A 397 44.55 4.38 -31.79
C ALA A 397 44.05 5.82 -31.61
N LEU A 398 42.88 6.13 -32.18
CA LEU A 398 42.23 7.44 -32.07
C LEU A 398 41.33 7.57 -30.83
N GLY A 399 41.12 6.49 -30.07
CA GLY A 399 40.35 6.50 -28.84
C GLY A 399 38.86 6.81 -29.05
N PHE A 400 38.26 6.30 -30.12
CA PHE A 400 36.84 6.50 -30.40
C PHE A 400 35.94 5.82 -29.35
N PRO A 401 34.71 6.32 -29.12
CA PRO A 401 33.78 5.67 -28.20
C PRO A 401 33.27 4.34 -28.76
N THR A 402 32.82 3.45 -27.88
CA THR A 402 32.17 2.17 -28.23
C THR A 402 30.65 2.31 -28.43
N ASP A 403 30.10 3.53 -28.29
CA ASP A 403 28.75 3.85 -28.70
C ASP A 403 28.70 4.00 -30.23
N CYS A 404 28.69 2.86 -30.93
CA CYS A 404 28.80 2.82 -32.38
C CYS A 404 27.70 3.62 -33.09
N ALA A 405 26.51 3.71 -32.49
CA ALA A 405 25.36 4.42 -33.05
C ALA A 405 25.56 5.95 -33.16
N SER A 406 26.58 6.49 -32.48
CA SER A 406 26.95 7.91 -32.60
C SER A 406 27.56 8.27 -33.96
N CYS A 407 28.11 7.27 -34.68
CA CYS A 407 28.75 7.45 -35.98
C CYS A 407 28.19 6.51 -37.06
N HIS A 408 27.75 5.30 -36.69
CA HIS A 408 27.27 4.29 -37.62
C HIS A 408 25.75 4.14 -37.53
N THR A 409 25.13 3.87 -38.67
CA THR A 409 23.71 3.48 -38.76
C THR A 409 23.62 2.04 -39.24
N THR A 410 22.57 1.33 -38.85
CA THR A 410 22.24 0.01 -39.44
C THR A 410 21.38 0.15 -40.69
N THR A 411 20.93 1.37 -41.04
CA THR A 411 20.03 1.62 -42.18
C THR A 411 20.54 2.79 -43.03
N PRO A 412 20.78 2.64 -44.34
CA PRO A 412 20.63 1.42 -45.14
C PRO A 412 21.77 0.39 -44.95
N ASP A 413 22.93 0.82 -44.43
CA ASP A 413 24.11 -0.01 -44.18
C ASP A 413 25.05 0.67 -43.16
N TRP A 414 26.08 -0.03 -42.68
CA TRP A 414 27.08 0.44 -41.70
C TRP A 414 28.01 1.56 -42.20
N MET A 415 28.01 1.79 -43.52
CA MET A 415 28.82 2.81 -44.20
C MET A 415 27.97 3.66 -45.15
N PRO A 416 28.33 4.95 -45.33
CA PRO A 416 29.41 5.68 -44.66
C PRO A 416 29.05 6.05 -43.22
N ALA A 417 30.07 6.20 -42.36
CA ALA A 417 29.90 6.70 -41.00
C ALA A 417 29.71 8.23 -41.02
N ASP A 418 28.85 8.73 -40.14
CA ASP A 418 28.80 10.15 -39.78
C ASP A 418 29.95 10.46 -38.79
N PHE A 419 30.51 11.66 -38.89
CA PHE A 419 31.59 12.12 -38.02
C PHE A 419 31.24 13.50 -37.45
N THR A 420 30.14 13.55 -36.70
CA THR A 420 29.61 14.78 -36.09
C THR A 420 30.59 15.46 -35.13
N ILE A 421 31.58 14.72 -34.63
CA ILE A 421 32.66 15.23 -33.76
C ILE A 421 33.83 15.85 -34.53
N HIS A 422 33.79 15.93 -35.87
CA HIS A 422 34.86 16.50 -36.70
C HIS A 422 35.37 17.86 -36.18
N ASN A 423 34.43 18.74 -35.83
CA ASN A 423 34.73 20.11 -35.41
C ASN A 423 35.46 20.21 -34.06
N ASN A 424 35.58 19.11 -33.30
CA ASN A 424 36.44 19.06 -32.11
C ASN A 424 37.93 19.06 -32.48
N TYR A 425 38.27 18.67 -33.72
CA TYR A 425 39.65 18.54 -34.19
C TYR A 425 40.02 19.65 -35.17
N TYR A 426 39.12 19.98 -36.10
CA TYR A 426 39.30 21.07 -37.07
C TYR A 426 37.94 21.61 -37.49
N VAL A 427 37.68 22.90 -37.26
CA VAL A 427 36.41 23.53 -37.63
C VAL A 427 36.45 23.91 -39.10
N LEU A 428 35.49 23.43 -39.89
CA LEU A 428 35.41 23.72 -41.33
C LEU A 428 34.75 25.08 -41.57
N ASN A 429 35.58 26.10 -41.77
CA ASN A 429 35.16 27.49 -42.02
C ASN A 429 35.61 27.98 -43.41
N GLY A 430 35.00 29.08 -43.88
CA GLY A 430 35.43 29.76 -45.11
C GLY A 430 35.47 28.82 -46.32
N ALA A 431 36.60 28.75 -47.00
CA ALA A 431 36.82 27.89 -48.16
C ALA A 431 36.74 26.38 -47.80
N HIS A 432 37.12 26.00 -46.58
CA HIS A 432 37.05 24.60 -46.12
C HIS A 432 35.60 24.14 -45.93
N ALA A 433 34.68 25.05 -45.60
CA ALA A 433 33.25 24.72 -45.47
C ALA A 433 32.64 24.26 -46.81
N VAL A 434 33.19 24.69 -47.95
CA VAL A 434 32.70 24.33 -49.29
C VAL A 434 32.99 22.86 -49.63
N ILE A 435 34.08 22.32 -49.09
CA ILE A 435 34.51 20.92 -49.30
C ILE A 435 34.19 20.03 -48.10
N ALA A 436 33.33 20.49 -47.18
CA ALA A 436 33.08 19.80 -45.92
C ALA A 436 32.51 18.37 -46.07
N THR A 437 31.87 18.07 -47.20
CA THR A 437 31.33 16.74 -47.51
C THR A 437 32.25 15.90 -48.40
N ASP A 438 33.38 16.45 -48.84
CA ASP A 438 34.39 15.75 -49.65
C ASP A 438 35.59 15.39 -48.78
N CYS A 439 35.37 14.44 -47.86
CA CYS A 439 36.36 14.06 -46.88
C CYS A 439 37.68 13.58 -47.52
N ALA A 440 37.60 12.98 -48.72
CA ALA A 440 38.78 12.51 -49.44
C ALA A 440 39.71 13.66 -49.86
N THR A 441 39.18 14.86 -50.10
CA THR A 441 39.99 16.05 -50.43
C THR A 441 40.92 16.43 -49.28
N CYS A 442 40.49 16.27 -48.03
CA CYS A 442 41.29 16.61 -46.85
C CYS A 442 42.12 15.42 -46.37
N HIS A 443 41.51 14.24 -46.30
CA HIS A 443 42.12 13.05 -45.70
C HIS A 443 42.95 12.24 -46.70
N ASN A 444 42.82 12.47 -48.01
CA ASN A 444 43.50 11.69 -49.06
C ASN A 444 43.31 10.16 -48.93
N GLY A 445 42.19 9.74 -48.35
CA GLY A 445 41.88 8.34 -48.08
C GLY A 445 42.53 7.74 -46.82
N ASP A 446 43.31 8.50 -46.04
CA ASP A 446 43.83 8.09 -44.73
C ASP A 446 43.30 9.02 -43.62
N TYR A 447 42.43 8.47 -42.78
CA TYR A 447 41.75 9.19 -41.70
C TYR A 447 42.51 9.10 -40.37
N ASN A 448 43.70 8.49 -40.34
CA ASN A 448 44.45 8.29 -39.10
C ASN A 448 45.32 9.49 -38.71
N ASN A 449 45.83 10.25 -39.67
CA ASN A 449 46.88 11.23 -39.41
C ASN A 449 46.80 12.47 -40.31
N THR A 450 45.59 13.00 -40.49
CA THR A 450 45.38 14.21 -41.28
C THR A 450 45.84 15.44 -40.49
N PRO A 451 46.75 16.27 -41.04
CA PRO A 451 47.20 17.48 -40.36
C PRO A 451 46.03 18.44 -40.11
N ASN A 452 46.08 19.17 -38.99
CA ASN A 452 45.07 20.17 -38.61
C ASN A 452 45.65 21.60 -38.49
N THR A 453 46.84 21.82 -39.07
CA THR A 453 47.49 23.14 -39.14
C THR A 453 47.54 23.61 -40.59
N CYS A 454 47.51 24.93 -40.81
CA CYS A 454 47.55 25.48 -42.17
C CYS A 454 48.80 25.06 -42.92
N ALA A 455 49.98 25.16 -42.30
CA ALA A 455 51.21 24.68 -42.92
C ALA A 455 51.18 23.16 -43.17
N GLY A 456 50.58 22.37 -42.28
CA GLY A 456 50.44 20.93 -42.47
C GLY A 456 49.77 20.53 -43.79
N CYS A 457 48.81 21.33 -44.27
CA CYS A 457 48.10 21.09 -45.53
C CYS A 457 48.61 21.94 -46.70
N HIS A 458 48.99 23.19 -46.45
CA HIS A 458 49.30 24.20 -47.46
C HIS A 458 50.80 24.55 -47.53
N THR A 459 51.69 23.63 -47.11
CA THR A 459 53.15 23.79 -47.27
C THR A 459 53.52 23.98 -48.74
N ASP A 460 52.85 23.28 -49.65
CA ASP A 460 53.12 23.41 -51.09
C ASP A 460 52.72 24.81 -51.62
N ASP A 461 51.57 25.33 -51.21
CA ASP A 461 51.12 26.70 -51.55
C ASP A 461 52.11 27.75 -51.00
N TYR A 462 52.53 27.58 -49.74
CA TYR A 462 53.53 28.43 -49.09
C TYR A 462 54.85 28.47 -49.87
N ASN A 463 55.37 27.29 -50.27
CA ASN A 463 56.64 27.17 -50.98
C ASN A 463 56.58 27.65 -52.43
N GLN A 464 55.42 27.55 -53.08
CA GLN A 464 55.24 27.90 -54.50
C GLN A 464 54.90 29.38 -54.73
N THR A 465 54.55 30.13 -53.68
CA THR A 465 54.24 31.55 -53.82
C THR A 465 55.48 32.35 -54.23
N THR A 466 55.35 33.22 -55.24
CA THR A 466 56.47 34.01 -55.77
C THR A 466 56.37 35.51 -55.50
N ASN A 467 55.21 36.02 -55.08
CA ASN A 467 55.00 37.45 -54.85
C ASN A 467 54.09 37.75 -53.64
N PRO A 468 54.67 38.14 -52.48
CA PRO A 468 56.07 37.96 -52.12
C PRO A 468 56.41 36.46 -51.94
N ASN A 469 57.64 36.06 -52.21
CA ASN A 469 58.05 34.67 -52.00
C ASN A 469 58.22 34.37 -50.51
N HIS A 470 57.28 33.62 -49.91
CA HIS A 470 57.25 33.35 -48.47
C HIS A 470 58.48 32.56 -47.99
N ALA A 471 58.89 31.52 -48.72
CA ALA A 471 60.00 30.67 -48.32
C ALA A 471 61.35 31.41 -48.33
N VAL A 472 61.61 32.23 -49.35
CA VAL A 472 62.85 33.04 -49.41
C VAL A 472 62.82 34.15 -48.37
N ALA A 473 61.66 34.80 -48.18
CA ALA A 473 61.47 35.85 -47.18
C ALA A 473 61.48 35.33 -45.73
N GLN A 474 61.45 34.01 -45.54
CA GLN A 474 61.36 33.35 -44.24
C GLN A 474 60.15 33.80 -43.42
N PHE A 475 58.99 33.97 -44.07
CA PHE A 475 57.76 34.33 -43.36
C PHE A 475 57.31 33.21 -42.39
N PRO A 476 56.57 33.56 -41.32
CA PRO A 476 56.09 32.56 -40.38
C PRO A 476 55.01 31.67 -41.02
N THR A 477 54.88 30.45 -40.50
CA THR A 477 53.83 29.48 -40.88
C THR A 477 52.50 29.69 -40.15
N ASP A 478 52.42 30.73 -39.31
CA ASP A 478 51.18 31.20 -38.67
C ASP A 478 50.36 32.00 -39.68
N CYS A 479 49.83 31.30 -40.68
CA CYS A 479 49.21 31.89 -41.86
C CYS A 479 48.07 32.88 -41.54
N GLN A 480 47.38 32.69 -40.41
CA GLN A 480 46.25 33.54 -39.99
C GLN A 480 46.65 34.99 -39.69
N ASN A 481 47.94 35.28 -39.53
CA ASN A 481 48.44 36.65 -39.35
C ASN A 481 48.22 37.52 -40.60
N CYS A 482 48.21 36.91 -41.79
CA CYS A 482 48.10 37.62 -43.06
C CYS A 482 46.92 37.15 -43.90
N HIS A 483 46.47 35.91 -43.72
CA HIS A 483 45.47 35.26 -44.57
C HIS A 483 44.24 34.85 -43.77
N SER A 484 43.10 34.75 -44.45
CA SER A 484 41.86 34.28 -43.85
C SER A 484 41.51 32.87 -44.33
N GLU A 485 40.70 32.15 -43.55
CA GLU A 485 40.16 30.84 -43.94
C GLU A 485 39.21 30.93 -45.15
N THR A 486 38.78 32.13 -45.55
CA THR A 486 37.89 32.33 -46.71
C THR A 486 38.67 32.40 -48.02
N ALA A 487 39.86 33.01 -48.01
CA ALA A 487 40.74 33.12 -49.17
C ALA A 487 42.15 33.54 -48.74
N TRP A 488 43.15 33.10 -49.52
CA TRP A 488 44.53 33.56 -49.41
C TRP A 488 44.71 35.03 -49.84
N ILE A 489 43.86 35.53 -50.74
CA ILE A 489 43.93 36.90 -51.30
C ILE A 489 42.55 37.57 -51.16
N PRO A 490 42.49 38.86 -50.76
CA PRO A 490 43.60 39.72 -50.37
C PRO A 490 44.21 39.32 -49.02
N SER A 491 45.53 39.47 -48.88
CA SER A 491 46.16 39.37 -47.56
C SER A 491 46.02 40.69 -46.82
N THR A 492 45.95 40.63 -45.49
CA THR A 492 45.94 41.80 -44.61
C THR A 492 47.33 41.92 -44.00
N PHE A 493 48.17 42.79 -44.58
CA PHE A 493 49.50 43.08 -44.07
C PHE A 493 49.59 44.57 -43.71
N ASP A 494 49.74 44.87 -42.43
CA ASP A 494 49.91 46.25 -41.93
C ASP A 494 51.39 46.60 -41.85
N HIS A 495 51.93 47.16 -42.94
CA HIS A 495 53.32 47.58 -42.99
C HIS A 495 53.59 48.78 -42.06
N ASP A 496 52.73 49.79 -42.06
CA ASP A 496 52.95 51.04 -41.32
C ASP A 496 52.83 50.87 -39.80
N GLY A 497 51.99 49.95 -39.34
CA GLY A 497 51.88 49.60 -37.92
C GLY A 497 53.06 48.79 -37.39
N MET A 498 53.76 48.05 -38.27
CA MET A 498 54.85 47.13 -37.89
C MET A 498 56.25 47.65 -38.25
N TYR A 499 56.37 48.48 -39.27
CA TYR A 499 57.62 48.92 -39.88
C TYR A 499 57.59 50.40 -40.27
N PHE A 500 58.60 50.87 -41.00
CA PHE A 500 58.70 52.26 -41.47
C PHE A 500 57.44 52.64 -42.27
N PRO A 501 56.77 53.76 -41.95
CA PRO A 501 55.52 54.12 -42.61
C PRO A 501 55.78 54.51 -44.07
N ILE A 502 55.19 53.75 -45.00
CA ILE A 502 55.25 54.00 -46.45
C ILE A 502 53.87 54.22 -47.07
N TYR A 503 52.81 53.76 -46.39
CA TYR A 503 51.43 53.96 -46.83
C TYR A 503 50.76 55.13 -46.10
N SER A 504 51.52 55.94 -45.38
CA SER A 504 51.09 57.15 -44.66
C SER A 504 52.22 58.18 -44.56
N GLY A 505 51.89 59.42 -44.23
CA GLY A 505 52.89 60.48 -44.04
C GLY A 505 53.47 61.01 -45.36
N LYS A 506 54.73 61.47 -45.36
CA LYS A 506 55.36 62.08 -46.54
C LYS A 506 55.62 61.09 -47.69
N HIS A 507 55.55 59.78 -47.41
CA HIS A 507 55.82 58.71 -48.38
C HIS A 507 54.53 58.07 -48.93
N GLU A 508 53.36 58.51 -48.45
CA GLU A 508 52.05 57.98 -48.88
C GLU A 508 51.82 58.16 -50.38
N GLY A 509 51.63 57.05 -51.09
CA GLY A 509 51.27 57.05 -52.52
C GLY A 509 52.45 57.22 -53.47
N GLU A 510 53.68 57.37 -52.97
CA GLU A 510 54.89 57.51 -53.79
C GLU A 510 55.36 56.17 -54.37
N TRP A 511 55.23 55.09 -53.60
CA TRP A 511 55.76 53.76 -53.93
C TRP A 511 54.76 52.67 -53.57
N ASN A 512 54.70 51.62 -54.39
CA ASN A 512 53.76 50.52 -54.20
C ASN A 512 54.39 49.14 -54.40
N ASN A 513 55.71 49.08 -54.63
CA ASN A 513 56.42 47.83 -54.82
C ASN A 513 57.51 47.66 -53.78
N CYS A 514 57.50 46.52 -53.07
CA CYS A 514 58.42 46.24 -51.98
C CYS A 514 59.90 46.36 -52.42
N THR A 515 60.21 46.04 -53.68
CA THR A 515 61.58 46.12 -54.22
C THR A 515 62.11 47.54 -54.41
N GLU A 516 61.24 48.56 -54.32
CA GLU A 516 61.66 49.97 -54.40
C GLU A 516 62.49 50.35 -53.16
N CYS A 517 62.13 49.83 -51.98
CA CYS A 517 62.86 50.07 -50.73
C CYS A 517 63.78 48.88 -50.37
N HIS A 518 63.35 47.65 -50.64
CA HIS A 518 64.08 46.44 -50.27
C HIS A 518 65.00 45.99 -51.40
N THR A 519 66.28 46.35 -51.28
CA THR A 519 67.29 46.23 -52.34
C THR A 519 67.80 44.81 -52.57
N SER A 520 67.51 43.88 -51.65
CA SER A 520 67.87 42.47 -51.80
C SER A 520 66.63 41.62 -51.97
N ALA A 521 66.51 40.98 -53.14
CA ALA A 521 65.42 40.07 -53.44
C ALA A 521 65.31 38.98 -52.36
N GLY A 522 64.16 38.91 -51.69
CA GLY A 522 63.88 37.92 -50.66
C GLY A 522 64.54 38.17 -49.30
N ASN A 523 65.29 39.26 -49.12
CA ASN A 523 65.73 39.73 -47.81
C ASN A 523 65.14 41.11 -47.54
N PHE A 524 63.95 41.12 -46.96
CA PHE A 524 63.24 42.35 -46.59
C PHE A 524 63.86 43.09 -45.39
N ALA A 525 64.88 42.52 -44.73
CA ALA A 525 65.68 43.25 -43.75
C ALA A 525 66.77 44.13 -44.42
N ALA A 526 67.09 43.90 -45.70
CA ALA A 526 67.97 44.75 -46.46
C ALA A 526 67.16 45.83 -47.20
N PHE A 527 67.34 47.08 -46.79
CA PHE A 527 66.68 48.24 -47.38
C PHE A 527 67.68 49.36 -47.64
N SER A 528 67.33 50.29 -48.52
CA SER A 528 68.10 51.54 -48.70
C SER A 528 67.17 52.74 -48.71
N CYS A 529 67.45 53.70 -47.83
CA CYS A 529 66.82 55.02 -47.88
C CYS A 529 67.54 55.92 -48.89
N ILE A 530 68.83 55.67 -49.09
CA ILE A 530 69.73 56.51 -49.89
C ILE A 530 69.45 56.36 -51.39
N ASP A 531 68.96 55.20 -51.83
CA ASP A 531 68.75 54.92 -53.25
C ASP A 531 67.60 55.76 -53.86
N CYS A 532 66.74 56.36 -53.03
CA CYS A 532 65.58 57.14 -53.46
C CYS A 532 65.61 58.60 -53.02
N HIS A 533 66.27 58.94 -51.90
CA HIS A 533 66.40 60.34 -51.48
C HIS A 533 67.49 61.03 -52.33
N GLU A 534 67.05 61.93 -53.22
CA GLU A 534 67.82 62.62 -54.27
C GLU A 534 68.93 63.52 -53.70
N HIS A 535 70.01 62.89 -53.30
CA HIS A 535 71.29 63.47 -52.96
C HIS A 535 72.35 62.50 -53.47
N ASP A 536 72.50 62.45 -54.79
CA ASP A 536 73.39 61.50 -55.49
C ASP A 536 74.87 61.66 -55.11
N THR A 537 75.21 62.59 -54.20
CA THR A 537 76.51 62.68 -53.55
C THR A 537 76.38 62.86 -52.02
N PRO A 538 77.24 62.21 -51.21
CA PRO A 538 77.32 62.42 -49.76
C PRO A 538 77.52 63.89 -49.35
N SER A 539 78.03 64.73 -50.26
CA SER A 539 78.22 66.16 -50.06
C SER A 539 76.91 66.94 -49.91
N ASP A 540 75.85 66.57 -50.63
CA ASP A 540 74.62 67.37 -50.67
C ASP A 540 73.79 67.22 -49.37
N LEU A 541 73.93 66.09 -48.68
CA LEU A 541 73.29 65.87 -47.37
C LEU A 541 74.12 66.36 -46.19
N LEU A 542 75.44 66.51 -46.37
CA LEU A 542 76.32 67.03 -45.33
C LEU A 542 75.89 68.44 -44.90
N ASP A 543 75.48 69.29 -45.85
CA ASP A 543 75.01 70.65 -45.57
C ASP A 543 73.69 70.68 -44.76
N LYS A 544 72.82 69.66 -44.94
CA LYS A 544 71.56 69.53 -44.18
C LYS A 544 71.78 68.99 -42.77
N HIS A 545 72.89 68.28 -42.57
CA HIS A 545 73.27 67.68 -41.30
C HIS A 545 74.49 68.41 -40.69
N ASP A 546 74.79 69.64 -41.14
CA ASP A 546 75.88 70.44 -40.60
C ASP A 546 75.60 70.75 -39.13
N GLY A 547 76.47 70.26 -38.25
CA GLY A 547 76.29 70.29 -36.80
C GLY A 547 75.82 68.97 -36.15
N VAL A 548 75.49 67.94 -36.92
CA VAL A 548 75.20 66.60 -36.38
C VAL A 548 76.51 65.84 -36.18
N SER A 549 76.99 65.79 -34.93
CA SER A 549 78.22 65.08 -34.60
C SER A 549 78.10 63.58 -34.87
N GLY A 550 79.01 63.05 -35.68
CA GLY A 550 79.03 61.62 -36.03
C GLY A 550 78.01 61.23 -37.10
N TYR A 551 77.55 62.17 -37.92
CA TYR A 551 76.76 61.88 -39.11
C TYR A 551 77.43 60.79 -39.98
N VAL A 552 76.65 59.77 -40.35
CA VAL A 552 77.08 58.68 -41.23
C VAL A 552 76.08 58.55 -42.36
N TYR A 553 76.59 58.60 -43.61
CA TYR A 553 75.79 58.41 -44.81
C TYR A 553 75.52 56.90 -45.06
N GLN A 554 74.62 56.32 -44.27
CA GLN A 554 74.20 54.91 -44.36
C GLN A 554 72.71 54.77 -44.04
N SER A 555 71.98 53.99 -44.84
CA SER A 555 70.53 53.81 -44.73
C SER A 555 70.05 53.38 -43.33
N ASN A 556 70.78 52.49 -42.66
CA ASN A 556 70.46 52.09 -41.27
C ASN A 556 70.60 53.23 -40.27
N ALA A 557 71.58 54.13 -40.45
CA ALA A 557 71.75 55.30 -39.59
C ALA A 557 70.65 56.33 -39.86
N CYS A 558 70.27 56.53 -41.13
CA CYS A 558 69.14 57.38 -41.52
C CYS A 558 67.84 56.89 -40.89
N TYR A 559 67.51 55.60 -41.01
CA TYR A 559 66.32 55.01 -40.41
C TYR A 559 66.31 55.14 -38.87
N ALA A 560 67.46 54.95 -38.22
CA ALA A 560 67.56 55.09 -36.77
C ALA A 560 67.29 56.52 -36.27
N CYS A 561 67.69 57.54 -37.03
CA CYS A 561 67.44 58.95 -36.70
C CYS A 561 66.04 59.42 -37.14
N HIS A 562 65.51 58.88 -38.24
CA HIS A 562 64.21 59.26 -38.83
C HIS A 562 63.27 58.04 -38.93
N PRO A 563 62.86 57.42 -37.80
CA PRO A 563 62.07 56.19 -37.83
C PRO A 563 60.65 56.38 -38.38
N THR A 564 60.17 57.62 -38.51
CA THR A 564 58.83 57.97 -38.99
C THR A 564 58.84 58.69 -40.34
N GLY A 565 60.02 58.82 -40.98
CA GLY A 565 60.16 59.50 -42.27
C GLY A 565 59.98 61.02 -42.23
N GLN A 566 59.98 61.63 -41.05
CA GLN A 566 59.94 63.08 -40.86
C GLN A 566 61.37 63.66 -40.74
N ASP A 567 61.54 64.88 -41.25
CA ASP A 567 62.83 65.62 -41.27
C ASP A 567 63.38 65.94 -39.88
#